data_AF-A0A2S2NLA3-F1
#
_entry.id   AF-A0A2S2NLA3-F1
#
_cell.length_a   1.000
_cell.length_b   1.000
_cell.length_c   1.000
_cell.angle_alpha   90.00
_cell.angle_beta   90.00
_cell.angle_gamma   90.00
#
_symmetry.space_group_name_H-M   'P 1'
#
loop_
_entity.id
_entity.type
_entity.pdbx_description
1 polymer ?
#
loop_
_entity_poly.entity_id
_entity_poly.type
_entity_poly.pdbx_seq_one_letter_code
_entity_poly.pdbx_strand_id
1 'polypeptide(L)'
;MNKMLTFTRSLGRRSAYLLSDAPAVRENLFRPMSIVRAPPVPPAITGTAVSKDETRDFMAVFPDVVRDLTDTGRNLDIPDVTKWLSKVLQYNVPGGKKNRGLALVLSFKMLSSPSDQTDENLRLSYILGWCVEILQAYQLVLDDIMDNAITRRGRPCWYRHNDIGLMAVNDGILLEQTIYQLIKKYFKDKPYYIHILELFYDV
;
A
#
# COMPACT_ATOMS: atom_id res chain seq x y z
N MET A 1 -40.29 78.04 -40.11
CA MET A 1 -40.09 76.70 -39.52
C MET A 1 -39.68 75.77 -40.66
N ASN A 2 -38.37 75.53 -40.76
CA ASN A 2 -37.65 74.77 -41.79
C ASN A 2 -37.95 73.26 -41.67
N LYS A 3 -38.08 72.47 -42.74
CA LYS A 3 -37.05 72.20 -43.76
C LYS A 3 -37.62 71.89 -45.17
N MET A 4 -36.92 72.44 -46.17
CA MET A 4 -36.88 72.14 -47.62
C MET A 4 -36.81 70.63 -47.92
N LEU A 5 -37.57 70.08 -48.89
CA LEU A 5 -37.48 70.13 -50.36
C LEU A 5 -36.31 69.31 -51.00
N THR A 6 -36.73 68.21 -51.65
CA THR A 6 -36.35 67.70 -52.99
C THR A 6 -34.96 67.10 -53.33
N PHE A 7 -35.05 65.83 -53.76
CA PHE A 7 -34.61 65.24 -55.05
C PHE A 7 -33.14 65.29 -55.51
N THR A 8 -32.61 64.10 -55.83
CA THR A 8 -32.16 63.65 -57.19
C THR A 8 -31.54 62.25 -57.02
N ARG A 9 -31.64 61.26 -57.91
CA ARG A 9 -32.22 61.09 -59.24
C ARG A 9 -32.36 59.56 -59.45
N SER A 10 -33.43 59.12 -60.09
CA SER A 10 -33.59 57.74 -60.54
C SER A 10 -32.83 57.46 -61.84
N LEU A 11 -32.68 56.17 -62.14
CA LEU A 11 -32.44 55.52 -63.44
C LEU A 11 -30.99 55.56 -63.95
N GLY A 12 -30.37 54.45 -64.34
CA GLY A 12 -30.89 53.10 -64.51
C GLY A 12 -29.90 52.20 -65.26
N ARG A 13 -30.48 51.10 -65.78
CA ARG A 13 -29.93 50.12 -66.73
C ARG A 13 -28.96 49.07 -66.18
N ARG A 14 -29.56 47.87 -66.05
CA ARG A 14 -28.98 46.54 -66.25
C ARG A 14 -27.86 46.54 -67.30
N SER A 15 -26.73 45.90 -66.99
CA SER A 15 -26.31 44.66 -67.66
C SER A 15 -25.13 44.01 -66.94
N ALA A 16 -24.97 42.73 -67.23
CA ALA A 16 -24.23 41.71 -66.49
C ALA A 16 -22.71 41.91 -66.44
N TYR A 17 -22.12 41.44 -65.34
CA TYR A 17 -20.82 40.79 -65.34
C TYR A 17 -20.92 39.47 -64.57
N LEU A 18 -20.77 38.37 -65.30
CA LEU A 18 -20.61 37.02 -64.76
C LEU A 18 -19.30 36.98 -63.97
N LEU A 19 -19.40 36.82 -62.65
CA LEU A 19 -18.27 36.51 -61.78
C LEU A 19 -18.12 34.99 -61.72
N SER A 20 -16.93 34.53 -62.10
CA SER A 20 -16.50 33.13 -62.09
C SER A 20 -16.46 32.57 -60.67
N ASP A 21 -17.01 31.38 -60.49
CA ASP A 21 -16.88 30.58 -59.27
C ASP A 21 -15.43 30.15 -59.03
N ALA A 22 -14.85 30.60 -57.91
CA ALA A 22 -13.68 29.99 -57.31
C ALA A 22 -13.96 29.78 -55.81
N PRO A 23 -13.92 28.54 -55.28
CA PRO A 23 -14.27 28.30 -53.89
C PRO A 23 -13.11 28.73 -52.99
N ALA A 24 -13.38 29.69 -52.11
CA ALA A 24 -12.47 30.05 -51.03
C ALA A 24 -12.43 28.89 -50.00
N VAL A 25 -11.36 28.11 -50.02
CA VAL A 25 -11.08 27.10 -48.99
C VAL A 25 -10.71 27.83 -47.71
N ARG A 26 -11.66 27.88 -46.77
CA ARG A 26 -11.44 28.39 -45.42
C ARG A 26 -10.71 27.30 -44.62
N GLU A 27 -9.39 27.40 -44.49
CA GLU A 27 -8.63 26.51 -43.60
C GLU A 27 -9.09 26.73 -42.16
N ASN A 28 -9.94 25.83 -41.67
CA ASN A 28 -10.23 25.69 -40.25
C ASN A 28 -8.98 25.14 -39.58
N LEU A 29 -8.09 26.04 -39.12
CA LEU A 29 -7.03 25.71 -38.16
C LEU A 29 -7.69 25.36 -36.81
N PHE A 30 -8.25 24.15 -36.71
CA PHE A 30 -8.56 23.52 -35.44
C PHE A 30 -7.24 23.36 -34.67
N ARG A 31 -7.03 24.17 -33.63
CA ARG A 31 -6.04 23.82 -32.60
C ARG A 31 -6.44 22.45 -32.05
N PRO A 32 -5.57 21.42 -32.12
CA PRO A 32 -5.88 20.17 -31.45
C PRO A 32 -5.99 20.47 -29.94
N MET A 33 -7.11 20.09 -29.33
CA MET A 33 -7.18 20.02 -27.87
C MET A 33 -6.02 19.15 -27.41
N SER A 34 -5.22 19.67 -26.48
CA SER A 34 -4.20 18.89 -25.80
C SER A 34 -4.87 17.60 -25.29
N ILE A 35 -4.44 16.45 -25.79
CA ILE A 35 -4.81 15.17 -25.20
C ILE A 35 -4.17 15.20 -23.81
N VAL A 36 -4.95 15.53 -22.79
CA VAL A 36 -4.54 15.34 -21.41
C VAL A 36 -4.33 13.83 -21.26
N ARG A 37 -3.09 13.38 -21.42
CA ARG A 37 -2.71 12.00 -21.12
C ARG A 37 -3.01 11.81 -19.65
N ALA A 38 -3.86 10.83 -19.34
CA ALA A 38 -4.03 10.39 -17.97
C ALA A 38 -2.64 10.08 -17.39
N PRO A 39 -2.34 10.52 -16.16
CA PRO A 39 -1.06 10.23 -15.53
C PRO A 39 -0.85 8.71 -15.51
N PRO A 40 0.38 8.23 -15.77
CA PRO A 40 0.67 6.81 -15.71
C PRO A 40 0.29 6.27 -14.34
N VAL A 41 -0.39 5.13 -14.31
CA VAL A 41 -0.81 4.48 -13.07
C VAL A 41 0.45 4.17 -12.25
N PRO A 42 0.56 4.65 -10.99
CA PRO A 42 1.73 4.37 -10.17
C PRO A 42 1.96 2.87 -9.99
N PRO A 43 3.22 2.39 -10.03
CA PRO A 43 3.57 0.99 -9.80
C PRO A 43 3.01 0.40 -8.50
N ALA A 44 2.76 1.25 -7.49
CA ALA A 44 2.16 0.83 -6.22
C ALA A 44 0.70 0.37 -6.37
N ILE A 45 -0.06 0.97 -7.31
CA ILE A 45 -1.45 0.62 -7.59
C ILE A 45 -1.51 -0.70 -8.37
N THR A 46 -0.59 -0.90 -9.31
CA THR A 46 -0.49 -2.13 -10.11
C THR A 46 0.17 -3.29 -9.37
N GLY A 47 0.68 -3.06 -8.14
CA GLY A 47 1.38 -4.08 -7.36
C GLY A 47 2.75 -4.46 -7.93
N THR A 48 3.32 -3.64 -8.81
CA THR A 48 4.63 -3.84 -9.44
C THR A 48 5.72 -2.96 -8.83
N ALA A 49 5.40 -2.18 -7.78
CA ALA A 49 6.38 -1.34 -7.08
C ALA A 49 7.46 -2.15 -6.36
N VAL A 50 7.13 -3.36 -5.91
CA VAL A 50 8.07 -4.26 -5.22
C VAL A 50 8.50 -5.35 -6.18
N SER A 51 9.81 -5.62 -6.26
CA SER A 51 10.31 -6.70 -7.11
C SER A 51 9.88 -8.07 -6.58
N LYS A 52 9.83 -9.06 -7.48
CA LYS A 52 9.53 -10.44 -7.09
C LYS A 52 10.60 -11.01 -6.16
N ASP A 53 11.86 -10.64 -6.39
CA ASP A 53 12.99 -11.03 -5.56
C ASP A 53 12.85 -10.46 -4.14
N GLU A 54 12.50 -9.18 -4.01
CA GLU A 54 12.28 -8.54 -2.71
C GLU A 54 11.15 -9.22 -1.93
N THR A 55 10.06 -9.54 -2.62
CA THR A 55 8.93 -10.26 -2.01
C THR A 55 9.35 -11.66 -1.54
N ARG A 56 10.14 -12.38 -2.36
CA ARG A 56 10.67 -13.70 -2.01
C ARG A 56 11.58 -13.61 -0.78
N ASP A 57 12.50 -12.65 -0.76
CA ASP A 57 13.49 -12.51 0.30
C ASP A 57 12.84 -12.10 1.62
N PHE A 58 11.83 -11.20 1.59
CA PHE A 58 11.01 -10.88 2.77
C PHE A 58 10.29 -12.12 3.30
N MET A 59 9.70 -12.92 2.41
CA MET A 59 9.01 -14.17 2.78
C MET A 59 9.95 -15.24 3.33
N ALA A 60 11.20 -15.28 2.88
CA ALA A 60 12.20 -16.24 3.35
C ALA A 60 12.56 -16.05 4.83
N VAL A 61 12.33 -14.86 5.40
CA VAL A 61 12.58 -14.56 6.82
C VAL A 61 11.42 -15.00 7.72
N PHE A 62 10.21 -15.20 7.19
CA PHE A 62 9.04 -15.54 8.03
C PHE A 62 9.19 -16.86 8.81
N PRO A 63 9.71 -17.96 8.23
CA PRO A 63 9.95 -19.19 8.98
C PRO A 63 10.91 -18.99 10.17
N ASP A 64 11.92 -18.13 10.01
CA ASP A 64 12.84 -17.79 11.11
C ASP A 64 12.10 -17.03 12.23
N VAL A 65 11.24 -16.08 11.87
CA VAL A 65 10.41 -15.34 12.83
C VAL A 65 9.52 -16.29 13.63
N VAL A 66 8.82 -17.21 12.94
CA VAL A 66 7.98 -18.20 13.61
C VAL A 66 8.84 -19.08 14.53
N ARG A 67 9.96 -19.60 14.02
CA ARG A 67 10.89 -20.41 14.82
C ARG A 67 11.31 -19.65 16.07
N ASP A 68 11.81 -18.43 15.95
CA ASP A 68 12.30 -17.65 17.07
C ASP A 68 11.27 -17.34 18.16
N LEU A 69 9.99 -17.28 17.78
CA LEU A 69 8.86 -17.07 18.69
C LEU A 69 8.37 -18.36 19.34
N THR A 70 8.61 -19.50 18.70
CA THR A 70 8.18 -20.83 19.18
C THR A 70 9.30 -21.66 19.81
N ASP A 71 10.55 -21.31 19.52
CA ASP A 71 11.78 -21.93 20.03
C ASP A 71 12.22 -21.17 21.27
N THR A 72 11.46 -21.36 22.35
CA THR A 72 11.73 -20.72 23.63
C THR A 72 12.57 -21.64 24.50
N GLY A 73 13.86 -21.32 24.64
CA GLY A 73 14.69 -21.75 25.77
C GLY A 73 14.28 -21.12 27.11
N ARG A 74 12.96 -20.99 27.36
CA ARG A 74 12.37 -20.44 28.60
C ARG A 74 11.78 -21.60 29.41
N ASN A 75 11.77 -21.46 30.73
CA ASN A 75 11.26 -22.40 31.76
C ASN A 75 9.74 -22.71 31.69
N LEU A 76 9.11 -22.62 30.53
CA LEU A 76 7.68 -22.83 30.29
C LEU A 76 7.50 -23.62 28.99
N ASP A 77 8.27 -24.69 28.81
CA ASP A 77 8.14 -25.58 27.65
C ASP A 77 6.79 -26.30 27.74
N ILE A 78 5.76 -25.65 27.20
CA ILE A 78 4.41 -26.19 27.05
C ILE A 78 4.22 -26.37 25.54
N PRO A 79 4.54 -27.56 24.99
CA PRO A 79 4.52 -27.81 23.55
C PRO A 79 3.21 -27.45 22.86
N ASP A 80 2.10 -27.49 23.58
CA ASP A 80 0.79 -27.13 23.03
C ASP A 80 0.66 -25.62 22.82
N VAL A 81 1.26 -24.79 23.68
CA VAL A 81 1.26 -23.33 23.54
C VAL A 81 2.12 -22.90 22.36
N THR A 82 3.30 -23.49 22.18
CA THR A 82 4.20 -23.16 21.05
C THR A 82 3.59 -23.59 19.72
N LYS A 83 2.97 -24.77 19.65
CA LYS A 83 2.19 -25.22 18.49
C LYS A 83 1.02 -24.29 18.20
N TRP A 84 0.28 -23.87 19.23
CA TRP A 84 -0.84 -22.94 19.08
C TRP A 84 -0.38 -21.59 18.54
N LEU A 85 0.67 -21.00 19.12
CA LEU A 85 1.24 -19.74 18.65
C LEU A 85 1.69 -19.84 17.17
N SER A 86 2.35 -20.94 16.79
CA SER A 86 2.72 -21.18 15.40
C SER A 86 1.50 -21.15 14.47
N LYS A 87 0.38 -21.78 14.88
CA LYS A 87 -0.87 -21.77 14.14
C LYS A 87 -1.47 -20.36 14.03
N VAL A 88 -1.50 -19.61 15.13
CA VAL A 88 -2.00 -18.22 15.17
C VAL A 88 -1.18 -17.34 14.21
N LEU A 89 0.15 -17.42 14.26
CA LEU A 89 1.05 -16.67 13.37
C LEU A 89 0.83 -17.04 11.90
N GLN A 90 0.86 -18.33 11.58
CA GLN A 90 0.71 -18.81 10.19
C GLN A 90 -0.67 -18.54 9.60
N TYR A 91 -1.72 -18.51 10.42
CA TYR A 91 -3.05 -18.18 9.94
C TYR A 91 -3.20 -16.68 9.70
N ASN A 92 -2.81 -15.84 10.65
CA ASN A 92 -3.19 -14.43 10.65
C ASN A 92 -2.18 -13.50 9.98
N VAL A 93 -0.89 -13.81 10.04
CA VAL A 93 0.16 -12.90 9.59
C VAL A 93 0.39 -12.96 8.07
N PRO A 94 0.63 -14.14 7.45
CA PRO A 94 0.77 -14.21 5.99
C PRO A 94 -0.61 -14.14 5.28
N GLY A 95 -0.60 -13.94 3.96
CA GLY A 95 -1.81 -13.87 3.12
C GLY A 95 -2.26 -12.45 2.72
N GLY A 96 -1.68 -11.40 3.30
CA GLY A 96 -1.82 -10.03 2.80
C GLY A 96 -0.84 -9.70 1.66
N LYS A 97 -0.93 -8.48 1.13
CA LYS A 97 0.01 -7.95 0.13
C LYS A 97 1.40 -7.61 0.70
N LYS A 98 1.52 -7.52 2.03
CA LYS A 98 2.75 -7.20 2.78
C LYS A 98 3.31 -5.80 2.51
N ASN A 99 2.47 -4.91 1.99
CA ASN A 99 2.89 -3.58 1.58
C ASN A 99 3.49 -2.78 2.74
N ARG A 100 3.03 -2.98 3.99
CA ARG A 100 3.52 -2.20 5.14
C ARG A 100 4.93 -2.67 5.53
N GLY A 101 5.13 -3.98 5.65
CA GLY A 101 6.44 -4.56 5.90
C GLY A 101 7.44 -4.27 4.78
N LEU A 102 7.02 -4.44 3.51
CA LEU A 102 7.89 -4.17 2.36
C LEU A 102 8.21 -2.68 2.20
N ALA A 103 7.29 -1.77 2.54
CA ALA A 103 7.57 -0.33 2.54
C ALA A 103 8.68 0.04 3.54
N LEU A 104 8.72 -0.60 4.71
CA LEU A 104 9.80 -0.40 5.69
C LEU A 104 11.15 -0.81 5.10
N VAL A 105 11.22 -1.99 4.50
CA VAL A 105 12.45 -2.53 3.92
C VAL A 105 12.97 -1.66 2.78
N LEU A 106 12.06 -1.29 1.86
CA LEU A 106 12.42 -0.41 0.75
C LEU A 106 12.87 0.96 1.23
N SER A 107 12.23 1.51 2.27
CA SER A 107 12.65 2.78 2.88
C SER A 107 14.04 2.67 3.49
N PHE A 108 14.36 1.56 4.17
CA PHE A 108 15.71 1.31 4.66
C PHE A 108 16.73 1.31 3.51
N LYS A 109 16.48 0.56 2.43
CA LYS A 109 17.37 0.51 1.25
C LYS A 109 17.52 1.86 0.54
N MET A 110 16.48 2.70 0.57
CA MET A 110 16.50 4.02 -0.06
C MET A 110 17.22 5.09 0.78
N LEU A 111 17.12 5.01 2.11
CA LEU A 111 17.59 6.06 3.01
C LEU A 111 18.94 5.75 3.66
N SER A 112 19.33 4.47 3.74
CA SER A 112 20.61 4.05 4.31
C SER A 112 21.76 4.27 3.34
N SER A 113 22.96 4.46 3.89
CA SER A 113 24.17 4.50 3.07
C SER A 113 24.47 3.10 2.49
N PRO A 114 25.15 2.99 1.33
CA PRO A 114 25.52 1.68 0.78
C PRO A 114 26.35 0.83 1.76
N SER A 115 27.17 1.44 2.62
CA SER A 115 27.94 0.74 3.65
C SER A 115 27.08 0.16 4.77
N ASP A 116 25.89 0.72 5.01
CA ASP A 116 24.96 0.21 6.03
C ASP A 116 24.09 -0.93 5.51
N GLN A 117 24.04 -1.18 4.20
CA GLN A 117 23.25 -2.26 3.58
C GLN A 117 23.98 -3.61 3.64
N THR A 118 24.49 -3.95 4.82
CA THR A 118 25.06 -5.26 5.12
C THR A 118 23.96 -6.33 5.17
N ASP A 119 24.33 -7.59 4.98
CA ASP A 119 23.39 -8.72 5.10
C ASP A 119 22.69 -8.75 6.47
N GLU A 120 23.41 -8.37 7.54
CA GLU A 120 22.84 -8.28 8.88
C GLU A 120 21.76 -7.20 8.97
N ASN A 121 22.06 -5.97 8.52
CA ASN A 121 21.11 -4.87 8.59
C ASN A 121 19.91 -5.08 7.66
N LEU A 122 20.13 -5.67 6.48
CA LEU A 122 19.05 -6.09 5.59
C LEU A 122 18.15 -7.11 6.28
N ARG A 123 18.72 -8.14 6.92
CA ARG A 123 17.96 -9.13 7.69
C ARG A 123 17.18 -8.48 8.84
N LEU A 124 17.77 -7.55 9.57
CA LEU A 124 17.08 -6.79 10.62
C LEU A 124 15.92 -5.96 10.05
N SER A 125 16.08 -5.32 8.89
CA SER A 125 14.99 -4.60 8.23
C SER A 125 13.82 -5.52 7.86
N TYR A 126 14.10 -6.73 7.37
CA TYR A 126 13.05 -7.72 7.08
C TYR A 126 12.33 -8.17 8.35
N ILE A 127 13.05 -8.42 9.45
CA ILE A 127 12.44 -8.78 10.75
C ILE A 127 11.54 -7.66 11.25
N LEU A 128 12.01 -6.41 11.19
CA LEU A 128 11.22 -5.27 11.61
C LEU A 128 9.98 -5.06 10.72
N GLY A 129 10.12 -5.32 9.41
CA GLY A 129 8.99 -5.37 8.49
C GLY A 129 7.96 -6.45 8.88
N TRP A 130 8.39 -7.61 9.38
CA TRP A 130 7.49 -8.61 9.93
C TRP A 130 6.83 -8.17 11.23
N CYS A 131 7.52 -7.44 12.11
CA CYS A 131 6.89 -6.82 13.28
C CYS A 131 5.71 -5.92 12.87
N VAL A 132 5.85 -5.14 11.79
CA VAL A 132 4.77 -4.29 11.26
C VAL A 132 3.60 -5.13 10.72
N GLU A 133 3.87 -6.23 10.01
CA GLU A 133 2.81 -7.12 9.51
C GLU A 133 2.11 -7.88 10.65
N ILE A 134 2.81 -8.20 11.74
CA ILE A 134 2.23 -8.78 12.96
C ILE A 134 1.35 -7.74 13.68
N LEU A 135 1.79 -6.49 13.79
CA LEU A 135 0.99 -5.39 14.35
C LEU A 135 -0.35 -5.28 13.62
N GLN A 136 -0.31 -5.27 12.28
CA GLN A 136 -1.54 -5.27 11.48
C GLN A 136 -2.38 -6.53 11.72
N ALA A 137 -1.76 -7.71 11.82
CA ALA A 137 -2.49 -8.96 12.02
C ALA A 137 -3.24 -8.98 13.37
N TYR A 138 -2.61 -8.50 14.44
CA TYR A 138 -3.24 -8.30 15.75
C TYR A 138 -4.47 -7.40 15.63
N GLN A 139 -4.31 -6.22 15.04
CA GLN A 139 -5.41 -5.26 14.87
C GLN A 139 -6.56 -5.86 14.06
N LEU A 140 -6.26 -6.59 12.99
CA LEU A 140 -7.27 -7.23 12.15
C LEU A 140 -8.02 -8.36 12.86
N VAL A 141 -7.38 -9.13 13.74
CA VAL A 141 -8.06 -10.16 14.52
C VAL A 141 -9.10 -9.52 15.44
N LEU A 142 -8.78 -8.40 16.09
CA LEU A 142 -9.72 -7.68 16.94
C LEU A 142 -10.80 -6.95 16.14
N ASP A 143 -10.42 -6.28 15.05
CA ASP A 143 -11.32 -5.62 14.08
C ASP A 143 -12.39 -6.58 13.57
N ASP A 144 -11.98 -7.77 13.10
CA ASP A 144 -12.90 -8.78 12.59
C ASP A 144 -13.94 -9.21 13.65
N ILE A 145 -13.58 -9.20 14.94
CA ILE A 145 -14.50 -9.49 16.05
C ILE A 145 -15.45 -8.31 16.29
N MET A 146 -14.92 -7.09 16.39
CA MET A 146 -15.69 -5.87 16.64
C MET A 146 -16.73 -5.61 15.55
N ASP A 147 -16.34 -5.85 14.29
CA ASP A 147 -17.19 -5.66 13.11
C ASP A 147 -18.05 -6.89 12.78
N ASN A 148 -17.91 -7.97 13.55
CA ASN A 148 -18.56 -9.25 13.29
C ASN A 148 -18.30 -9.80 11.87
N ALA A 149 -17.10 -9.55 11.33
CA ALA A 149 -16.71 -9.90 9.98
C ALA A 149 -16.77 -11.41 9.72
N ILE A 150 -17.10 -11.79 8.48
CA ILE A 150 -17.22 -13.21 8.10
C ILE A 150 -15.89 -13.73 7.53
N THR A 151 -15.24 -12.94 6.67
CA THR A 151 -14.04 -13.37 5.94
C THR A 151 -12.93 -12.32 5.93
N ARG A 152 -11.69 -12.79 6.00
CA ARG A 152 -10.46 -12.00 5.85
C ARG A 152 -9.48 -12.70 4.93
N ARG A 153 -8.93 -11.98 3.94
CA ARG A 153 -7.92 -12.49 3.00
C ARG A 153 -8.37 -13.80 2.31
N GLY A 154 -9.65 -13.87 1.92
CA GLY A 154 -10.24 -15.02 1.24
C GLY A 154 -10.50 -16.25 2.12
N ARG A 155 -10.36 -16.14 3.44
CA ARG A 155 -10.61 -17.22 4.41
C ARG A 155 -11.57 -16.75 5.52
N PRO A 156 -12.19 -17.64 6.30
CA PRO A 156 -12.94 -17.25 7.48
C PRO A 156 -12.08 -16.41 8.44
N CYS A 157 -12.67 -15.39 9.08
CA CYS A 157 -12.00 -14.65 10.15
C CYS A 157 -11.58 -15.59 11.28
N TRP A 158 -10.46 -15.28 11.95
CA TRP A 158 -9.86 -16.20 12.94
C TRP A 158 -10.83 -16.62 14.05
N TYR A 159 -11.61 -15.68 14.57
CA TYR A 159 -12.60 -15.96 15.61
C TYR A 159 -13.75 -16.89 15.16
N ARG A 160 -13.96 -17.05 13.85
CA ARG A 160 -14.95 -17.97 13.27
C ARG A 160 -14.36 -19.32 12.86
N HIS A 161 -13.05 -19.49 12.95
CA HIS A 161 -12.37 -20.70 12.53
C HIS A 161 -12.44 -21.76 13.63
N ASN A 162 -12.93 -22.97 13.33
CA ASN A 162 -12.99 -24.14 14.22
C ASN A 162 -13.44 -23.81 15.67
N ASP A 163 -14.54 -23.07 15.80
CA ASP A 163 -15.15 -22.74 17.10
C ASP A 163 -14.24 -21.99 18.10
N ILE A 164 -13.23 -21.26 17.61
CA ILE A 164 -12.34 -20.44 18.46
C ILE A 164 -13.14 -19.38 19.22
N GLY A 165 -14.07 -18.70 18.55
CA GLY A 165 -14.91 -17.67 19.17
C GLY A 165 -14.08 -16.56 19.82
N LEU A 166 -14.51 -16.11 21.00
CA LEU A 166 -13.89 -14.99 21.72
C LEU A 166 -12.49 -15.31 22.28
N MET A 167 -12.04 -16.57 22.26
CA MET A 167 -10.65 -16.89 22.58
C MET A 167 -9.66 -16.21 21.61
N ALA A 168 -10.13 -15.85 20.41
CA ALA A 168 -9.36 -15.07 19.45
C ALA A 168 -8.92 -13.70 19.98
N VAL A 169 -9.58 -13.13 21.00
CA VAL A 169 -9.13 -11.89 21.66
C VAL A 169 -7.76 -12.11 22.31
N ASN A 170 -7.59 -13.22 23.03
CA ASN A 170 -6.31 -13.57 23.63
C ASN A 170 -5.25 -13.86 22.55
N ASP A 171 -5.63 -14.50 21.45
CA ASP A 171 -4.70 -14.74 20.34
C ASP A 171 -4.24 -13.44 19.66
N GLY A 172 -5.12 -12.44 19.57
CA GLY A 172 -4.76 -11.09 19.14
C GLY A 172 -3.72 -10.45 20.06
N ILE A 173 -3.95 -10.47 21.37
CA ILE A 173 -2.98 -9.97 22.36
C ILE A 173 -1.67 -10.75 22.27
N LEU A 174 -1.72 -12.07 22.08
CA LEU A 174 -0.53 -12.90 21.93
C LEU A 174 0.30 -12.48 20.71
N LEU A 175 -0.35 -12.16 19.57
CA LEU A 175 0.32 -11.60 18.39
C LEU A 175 1.03 -10.29 18.72
N GLU A 176 0.36 -9.34 19.38
CA GLU A 176 0.97 -8.08 19.80
C GLU A 176 2.23 -8.34 20.66
N GLN A 177 2.13 -9.21 21.67
CA GLN A 177 3.28 -9.52 22.54
C GLN A 177 4.47 -10.14 21.79
N THR A 178 4.23 -10.86 20.68
CA THR A 178 5.34 -11.40 19.86
C THR A 178 6.20 -10.31 19.21
N ILE A 179 5.63 -9.12 18.95
CA ILE A 179 6.35 -7.98 18.40
C ILE A 179 7.48 -7.58 19.34
N TYR A 180 7.16 -7.36 20.61
CA TYR A 180 8.14 -6.94 21.62
C TYR A 180 9.18 -8.03 21.90
N GLN A 181 8.81 -9.31 21.75
CA GLN A 181 9.78 -10.41 21.84
C GLN A 181 10.81 -10.38 20.70
N LEU A 182 10.37 -10.12 19.46
CA LEU A 182 11.28 -9.95 18.32
C LEU A 182 12.14 -8.70 18.46
N ILE A 183 11.53 -7.56 18.82
CA ILE A 183 12.25 -6.29 19.02
C ILE A 183 13.34 -6.48 20.09
N LYS A 184 13.00 -7.07 21.24
CA LYS A 184 13.99 -7.37 22.28
C LYS A 184 15.06 -8.37 21.83
N LYS A 185 14.71 -9.41 21.07
CA LYS A 185 15.67 -10.42 20.62
C LYS A 185 16.72 -9.83 19.67
N TYR A 186 16.28 -9.00 18.73
CA TYR A 186 17.11 -8.57 17.61
C TYR A 186 17.71 -7.17 17.77
N PHE A 187 17.08 -6.30 18.56
CA PHE A 187 17.43 -4.89 18.61
C PHE A 187 17.90 -4.41 19.97
N LYS A 188 17.82 -5.21 21.05
CA LYS A 188 18.17 -4.76 22.43
C LYS A 188 19.55 -4.12 22.56
N ASP A 189 20.52 -4.56 21.78
CA ASP A 189 21.91 -4.09 21.84
C ASP A 189 22.21 -3.03 20.76
N LYS A 190 21.20 -2.64 19.96
CA LYS A 190 21.31 -1.62 18.92
C LYS A 190 21.04 -0.24 19.53
N PRO A 191 21.76 0.81 19.09
CA PRO A 191 21.63 2.15 19.67
C PRO A 191 20.22 2.76 19.49
N TYR A 192 19.46 2.29 18.51
CA TYR A 192 18.11 2.76 18.18
C TYR A 192 16.98 1.87 18.74
N TYR A 193 17.29 0.94 19.65
CA TYR A 193 16.32 0.03 20.28
C TYR A 193 15.10 0.77 20.87
N ILE A 194 15.36 1.79 21.69
CA ILE A 194 14.32 2.54 22.39
C ILE A 194 13.43 3.29 21.40
N HIS A 195 14.01 3.90 20.37
CA HIS A 195 13.23 4.59 19.33
C HIS A 195 12.31 3.63 18.57
N ILE A 196 12.77 2.41 18.27
CA ILE A 196 11.89 1.38 17.69
C ILE A 196 10.77 1.04 18.67
N LEU A 197 11.10 0.80 19.93
CA LEU A 197 10.13 0.38 20.93
C LEU A 197 9.04 1.44 21.16
N GLU A 198 9.44 2.70 21.34
CA GLU A 198 8.53 3.85 21.48
C GLU A 198 7.63 4.00 20.25
N LEU A 199 8.20 3.91 19.03
CA LEU A 199 7.42 4.01 17.81
C LEU A 199 6.34 2.93 17.67
N PHE A 200 6.60 1.71 18.16
CA PHE A 200 5.60 0.64 18.18
C PHE A 200 4.54 0.82 19.28
N TYR A 201 4.80 1.62 20.32
CA TYR A 201 3.81 1.97 21.34
C TYR A 201 2.95 3.19 20.96
N ASP A 202 3.44 4.06 20.07
CA ASP A 202 2.72 5.24 19.60
C ASP A 202 1.59 4.94 18.59
N VAL A 203 1.45 3.68 18.16
CA VAL A 203 0.48 3.20 17.14
C VAL A 203 -0.60 2.34 17.77
#